data_AF-A0A9P7D7K3-F1
#
_entry.id   AF-A0A9P7D7K3-F1
#
_cell.length_a   1.000
_cell.length_b   1.000
_cell.length_c   1.000
_cell.angle_alpha   90.00
_cell.angle_beta   90.00
_cell.angle_gamma   90.00
#
_symmetry.space_group_name_H-M   'P 1'
#
loop_
_entity.id
_entity.type
_entity.pdbx_description
1 polymer ?
#
loop_
_entity_poly.entity_id
_entity_poly.type
_entity_poly.pdbx_seq_one_letter_code
_entity_poly.pdbx_strand_id
1 'polypeptide(L)'
;MAGFPRGTLLPSTSPQYSPVIGDCMMTVGTNDKTALNIHTVKFLPSHDYAVTDIKETNDERWVTLLDSTVCSSDRVLDIRWDDICATFEGLYISWNPSLFGSRVTFHGSWQLENAEDLPRASTHHLRLNYNDPAHQKASPEPTTDNGNGKDSTETEIWILLTRHLRDTHRTSEYIAMNVQEDDLVLGDPEHVALNVRFFCAAPSPDKPNEQSNCTNSTHLLSRIKTSQFQTQSSGSLSLLACYDGQFDQVGFTVTAFAYSSDVVVSWDTRVPPARYMQKIDGVLTHKTAGGIARIRRIWRIRSIICGCILVPAPSTRDISLNVTAVWSQGERISELSQKEVVAHSGPYTYGHARVAAHLAPGDYTVVLSAFEPDQTGKFTLKVESPSQFEIKAIPQEGAGMYVKTVRGEWDSTTAVGGPSQNRYHHNPVYEVTIPCASEFGARLQLLARAPGVSTNLSLFPSSSPTLQRCIASSGPYSDALSGVDIAKRGMSPGKYYLVPSTYHAGVVARFRIVVYSGVSGIEVVLRSGGD
;
A
#
# COMPACT_ATOMS: atom_id res chain seq x y z
N MET A 1 -35.23 -17.59 0.83
CA MET A 1 -36.57 -17.63 0.22
C MET A 1 -36.69 -18.87 -0.66
N ALA A 2 -37.90 -19.36 -0.92
CA ALA A 2 -38.12 -20.51 -1.80
C ALA A 2 -37.73 -20.18 -3.26
N GLY A 3 -37.23 -21.17 -4.00
CA GLY A 3 -36.72 -20.95 -5.37
C GLY A 3 -37.83 -20.60 -6.37
N PHE A 4 -37.51 -19.70 -7.30
CA PHE A 4 -38.37 -19.37 -8.43
C PHE A 4 -38.63 -20.61 -9.30
N PRO A 5 -39.90 -21.02 -9.54
CA PRO A 5 -40.20 -21.93 -10.62
C PRO A 5 -39.98 -21.22 -11.96
N ARG A 6 -39.51 -21.96 -12.99
CA ARG A 6 -39.34 -21.43 -14.34
C ARG A 6 -40.69 -20.98 -14.90
N GLY A 7 -40.90 -19.66 -14.96
CA GLY A 7 -42.08 -19.06 -15.59
C GLY A 7 -41.98 -19.15 -17.11
N THR A 8 -42.76 -20.06 -17.71
CA THR A 8 -43.03 -20.07 -19.15
C THR A 8 -43.72 -18.77 -19.55
N LEU A 9 -43.23 -18.09 -20.58
CA LEU A 9 -43.89 -16.89 -21.13
C LEU A 9 -45.30 -17.25 -21.66
N LEU A 10 -46.33 -16.80 -20.95
CA LEU A 10 -47.70 -16.74 -21.47
C LEU A 10 -47.90 -15.39 -22.18
N PRO A 11 -48.52 -15.35 -23.38
CA PRO A 11 -48.77 -14.10 -24.09
C PRO A 11 -49.92 -13.32 -23.43
N SER A 12 -49.62 -12.14 -22.86
CA SER A 12 -50.62 -11.28 -22.25
C SER A 12 -51.33 -10.39 -23.29
N THR A 13 -52.56 -10.75 -23.67
CA THR A 13 -53.44 -9.83 -24.39
C THR A 13 -54.12 -8.87 -23.40
N SER A 14 -53.44 -7.80 -23.03
CA SER A 14 -53.99 -6.72 -22.18
C SER A 14 -53.50 -5.35 -22.68
N PRO A 15 -54.36 -4.49 -23.26
CA PRO A 15 -53.93 -3.38 -24.13
C PRO A 15 -53.75 -2.03 -23.42
N GLN A 16 -53.07 -1.99 -22.26
CA GLN A 16 -52.95 -0.73 -21.48
C GLN A 16 -51.55 -0.36 -20.97
N TYR A 17 -50.53 -1.19 -21.17
CA TYR A 17 -49.14 -0.79 -20.89
C TYR A 17 -48.25 -1.16 -22.07
N SER A 18 -47.84 -0.14 -22.81
CA SER A 18 -46.71 -0.25 -23.74
C SER A 18 -45.47 -0.71 -22.97
N PRO A 19 -44.59 -1.54 -23.54
CA PRO A 19 -43.31 -1.84 -22.91
C PRO A 19 -42.56 -0.52 -22.69
N VAL A 20 -42.10 -0.27 -21.46
CA VAL A 20 -41.27 0.90 -21.15
C VAL A 20 -39.94 0.73 -21.87
N ILE A 21 -39.75 1.49 -22.95
CA ILE A 21 -38.48 1.54 -23.68
C ILE A 21 -37.57 2.46 -22.88
N GLY A 22 -36.57 1.89 -22.23
CA GLY A 22 -35.58 2.63 -21.46
C GLY A 22 -34.27 1.88 -21.39
N ASP A 23 -33.16 2.62 -21.37
CA ASP A 23 -31.81 2.05 -21.29
C ASP A 23 -31.38 1.67 -19.87
N CYS A 24 -32.20 1.94 -18.85
CA CYS A 24 -31.97 1.54 -17.47
C CYS A 24 -33.24 0.95 -16.85
N MET A 25 -33.07 -0.07 -16.01
CA MET A 25 -34.08 -0.60 -15.11
C MET A 25 -33.62 -0.34 -13.67
N MET A 26 -34.51 0.21 -12.85
CA MET A 26 -34.22 0.60 -11.47
C MET A 26 -35.26 -0.01 -10.53
N THR A 27 -34.81 -0.53 -9.39
CA THR A 27 -35.68 -1.00 -8.30
C THR A 27 -35.18 -0.47 -6.97
N VAL A 28 -36.11 -0.27 -6.04
CA VAL A 28 -35.82 0.18 -4.66
C VAL A 28 -36.31 -0.84 -3.65
N GLY A 29 -35.45 -1.17 -2.69
CA GLY A 29 -35.65 -2.24 -1.70
C GLY A 29 -35.84 -1.71 -0.29
N THR A 30 -36.81 -2.30 0.42
CA THR A 30 -37.05 -2.09 1.86
C THR A 30 -36.42 -3.21 2.69
N ASN A 31 -36.31 -3.06 4.01
CA ASN A 31 -35.79 -4.12 4.89
C ASN A 31 -36.84 -4.60 5.92
N ASP A 32 -36.45 -5.54 6.79
CA ASP A 32 -37.29 -6.11 7.85
C ASP A 32 -37.79 -5.08 8.90
N LYS A 33 -37.15 -3.90 8.97
CA LYS A 33 -37.46 -2.81 9.91
C LYS A 33 -38.30 -1.69 9.27
N THR A 34 -38.30 -1.55 7.93
CA THR A 34 -39.05 -0.53 7.18
C THR A 34 -40.55 -0.85 7.11
N ALA A 35 -41.20 -1.07 8.25
CA ALA A 35 -42.66 -1.06 8.38
C ALA A 35 -43.17 0.38 8.59
N LEU A 36 -42.71 1.31 7.75
CA LEU A 36 -43.02 2.74 7.85
C LEU A 36 -44.24 3.10 6.99
N ASN A 37 -45.13 3.92 7.57
CA ASN A 37 -46.22 4.56 6.86
C ASN A 37 -45.79 5.97 6.46
N ILE A 38 -45.69 6.27 5.17
CA ILE A 38 -45.36 7.60 4.65
C ILE A 38 -46.59 8.16 3.97
N HIS A 39 -47.02 9.34 4.41
CA HIS A 39 -48.20 10.03 3.86
C HIS A 39 -49.39 9.09 3.58
N THR A 40 -49.75 8.28 4.60
CA THR A 40 -50.82 7.26 4.60
C THR A 40 -50.54 5.95 3.84
N VAL A 41 -49.41 5.79 3.16
CA VAL A 41 -49.06 4.58 2.40
C VAL A 41 -48.12 3.67 3.19
N LYS A 42 -48.46 2.38 3.24
CA LYS A 42 -47.74 1.35 3.99
C LYS A 42 -46.87 0.51 3.07
N PHE A 43 -45.55 0.58 3.25
CA PHE A 43 -44.63 -0.30 2.56
C PHE A 43 -44.58 -1.69 3.22
N LEU A 44 -44.42 -2.72 2.39
CA LEU A 44 -44.14 -4.08 2.83
C LEU A 44 -42.66 -4.16 3.23
N PRO A 45 -42.31 -4.78 4.37
CA PRO A 45 -40.91 -4.96 4.76
C PRO A 45 -40.25 -6.04 3.91
N SER A 46 -38.94 -5.89 3.65
CA SER A 46 -38.12 -6.81 2.84
C SER A 46 -38.74 -7.12 1.46
N HIS A 47 -39.23 -6.05 0.81
CA HIS A 47 -39.88 -6.08 -0.49
C HIS A 47 -39.27 -5.07 -1.46
N ASP A 48 -39.27 -5.43 -2.75
CA ASP A 48 -38.71 -4.64 -3.85
C ASP A 48 -39.81 -4.01 -4.71
N TYR A 49 -39.65 -2.72 -5.00
CA TYR A 49 -40.56 -1.93 -5.84
C TYR A 49 -39.85 -1.52 -7.12
N ALA A 50 -40.52 -1.67 -8.26
CA ALA A 50 -39.96 -1.27 -9.56
C ALA A 50 -40.14 0.24 -9.77
N VAL A 51 -39.08 0.95 -10.14
CA VAL A 51 -39.19 2.35 -10.58
C VAL A 51 -39.62 2.35 -12.04
N THR A 52 -40.75 2.99 -12.32
CA THR A 52 -41.35 3.05 -13.66
C THR A 52 -41.20 4.40 -14.33
N ASP A 53 -40.99 5.47 -13.57
CA ASP A 53 -40.83 6.83 -14.07
C ASP A 53 -40.07 7.71 -13.05
N ILE A 54 -39.37 8.73 -13.54
CA ILE A 54 -38.70 9.76 -12.71
C ILE A 54 -38.95 11.12 -13.38
N LYS A 55 -39.60 12.02 -12.66
CA LYS A 55 -40.03 13.34 -13.14
C LYS A 55 -39.36 14.44 -12.32
N GLU A 56 -39.09 15.57 -12.94
CA GLU A 56 -38.60 16.78 -12.28
C GLU A 56 -39.61 17.90 -12.55
N THR A 57 -40.08 18.57 -11.50
CA THR A 57 -41.16 19.56 -11.59
C THR A 57 -41.01 20.57 -10.46
N ASN A 58 -40.93 21.86 -10.80
CA ASN A 58 -40.72 22.96 -9.84
C ASN A 58 -39.50 22.73 -8.91
N ASP A 59 -38.38 22.30 -9.49
CA ASP A 59 -37.14 21.91 -8.79
C ASP A 59 -37.28 20.74 -7.80
N GLU A 60 -38.41 20.04 -7.78
CA GLU A 60 -38.62 18.81 -7.01
C GLU A 60 -38.58 17.57 -7.91
N ARG A 61 -37.91 16.51 -7.43
CA ARG A 61 -37.81 15.23 -8.13
C ARG A 61 -38.80 14.22 -7.54
N TRP A 62 -39.59 13.61 -8.42
CA TRP A 62 -40.63 12.64 -8.11
C TRP A 62 -40.33 11.31 -8.79
N VAL A 63 -40.62 10.21 -8.11
CA VAL A 63 -40.34 8.83 -8.55
C VAL A 63 -41.63 8.03 -8.49
N THR A 64 -42.01 7.43 -9.62
CA THR A 64 -43.18 6.55 -9.72
C THR A 64 -42.76 5.10 -9.45
N LEU A 65 -43.18 4.55 -8.31
CA LEU A 65 -42.99 3.15 -7.93
C LEU A 65 -44.14 2.27 -8.39
N LEU A 66 -43.84 1.01 -8.68
CA LEU A 66 -44.78 -0.06 -9.00
C LEU A 66 -44.53 -1.27 -8.10
N ASP A 67 -45.53 -1.66 -7.31
CA ASP A 67 -45.56 -2.96 -6.63
C ASP A 67 -46.10 -4.03 -7.58
N SER A 68 -45.22 -4.93 -8.04
CA SER A 68 -45.59 -6.01 -8.94
C SER A 68 -46.49 -7.09 -8.31
N THR A 69 -46.61 -7.13 -6.98
CA THR A 69 -47.43 -8.11 -6.25
C THR A 69 -48.87 -7.67 -6.03
N VAL A 70 -49.18 -6.39 -6.25
CA VAL A 70 -50.51 -5.81 -6.04
C VAL A 70 -51.29 -5.80 -7.36
N CYS A 71 -52.39 -6.55 -7.40
CA CYS A 71 -53.29 -6.62 -8.57
C CYS A 71 -54.38 -5.53 -8.61
N SER A 72 -54.36 -4.52 -7.73
CA SER A 72 -55.32 -3.40 -7.73
C SER A 72 -54.79 -2.17 -8.49
N SER A 73 -55.64 -1.13 -8.60
CA SER A 73 -55.26 0.21 -9.07
C SER A 73 -54.13 0.85 -8.26
N ASP A 74 -54.01 0.47 -6.98
CA ASP A 74 -53.19 1.15 -5.97
C ASP A 74 -51.75 0.63 -5.96
N ARG A 75 -51.39 -0.16 -6.99
CA ARG A 75 -50.06 -0.71 -7.20
C ARG A 75 -49.02 0.32 -7.66
N VAL A 76 -49.47 1.50 -8.10
CA VAL A 76 -48.60 2.59 -8.59
C VAL A 76 -48.62 3.73 -7.58
N LEU A 77 -47.45 4.28 -7.26
CA LEU A 77 -47.29 5.29 -6.22
C LEU A 77 -46.22 6.32 -6.60
N ASP A 78 -46.58 7.60 -6.59
CA ASP A 78 -45.63 8.70 -6.75
C ASP A 78 -45.08 9.14 -5.38
N ILE A 79 -43.74 9.18 -5.26
CA ILE A 79 -43.01 9.54 -4.03
C ILE A 79 -41.95 10.60 -4.37
N ARG A 80 -41.64 11.52 -3.45
CA ARG A 80 -40.50 12.44 -3.60
C ARG A 80 -39.18 11.69 -3.53
N TRP A 81 -38.17 12.14 -4.28
CA TRP A 81 -36.82 11.59 -4.20
C TRP A 81 -36.24 11.62 -2.77
N ASP A 82 -36.51 12.69 -2.01
CA ASP A 82 -36.08 12.83 -0.61
C ASP A 82 -36.64 11.70 0.27
N ASP A 83 -37.93 11.37 0.10
CA ASP A 83 -38.60 10.30 0.83
C ASP A 83 -38.09 8.91 0.40
N ILE A 84 -37.72 8.73 -0.88
CA ILE A 84 -37.04 7.51 -1.33
C ILE A 84 -35.72 7.34 -0.56
N CYS A 85 -34.88 8.37 -0.52
CA CYS A 85 -33.60 8.35 0.18
C CYS A 85 -33.73 8.18 1.71
N ALA A 86 -34.84 8.64 2.31
CA ALA A 86 -35.09 8.49 3.74
C ALA A 86 -35.62 7.10 4.15
N THR A 87 -36.09 6.28 3.20
CA THR A 87 -36.94 5.11 3.48
C THR A 87 -36.38 3.80 2.95
N PHE A 88 -35.83 3.81 1.74
CA PHE A 88 -35.36 2.60 1.06
C PHE A 88 -33.87 2.41 1.34
N GLU A 89 -33.49 1.18 1.69
CA GLU A 89 -32.09 0.85 2.02
C GLU A 89 -31.31 0.38 0.79
N GLY A 90 -32.00 -0.17 -0.22
CA GLY A 90 -31.42 -0.66 -1.45
C GLY A 90 -31.85 0.15 -2.66
N LEU A 91 -30.89 0.50 -3.52
CA LEU A 91 -31.12 0.98 -4.87
C LEU A 91 -30.37 0.06 -5.83
N TYR A 92 -31.11 -0.69 -6.65
CA TYR A 92 -30.55 -1.59 -7.64
C TYR A 92 -30.77 -1.01 -9.04
N ILE A 93 -29.70 -0.98 -9.83
CA ILE A 93 -29.72 -0.44 -11.19
C ILE A 93 -29.12 -1.49 -12.13
N SER A 94 -29.88 -1.85 -13.15
CA SER A 94 -29.40 -2.55 -14.34
C SER A 94 -29.46 -1.60 -15.53
N TRP A 95 -28.51 -1.71 -16.44
CA TRP A 95 -28.42 -0.84 -17.62
C TRP A 95 -28.22 -1.64 -18.89
N ASN A 96 -28.67 -1.08 -20.00
CA ASN A 96 -28.45 -1.58 -21.34
C ASN A 96 -26.95 -1.51 -21.67
N PRO A 97 -26.27 -2.66 -21.92
CA PRO A 97 -24.84 -2.64 -22.20
C PRO A 97 -24.46 -1.92 -23.50
N SER A 98 -25.42 -1.61 -24.41
CA SER A 98 -25.15 -0.83 -25.61
C SER A 98 -25.02 0.68 -25.37
N LEU A 99 -25.21 1.16 -24.14
CA LEU A 99 -24.91 2.54 -23.75
C LEU A 99 -23.42 2.91 -23.85
N PHE A 100 -22.52 1.92 -23.94
CA PHE A 100 -21.08 2.12 -23.87
C PHE A 100 -20.43 1.83 -25.23
N GLY A 101 -19.68 2.80 -25.76
CA GLY A 101 -19.00 2.68 -27.05
C GLY A 101 -17.90 1.62 -27.07
N SER A 102 -17.26 1.36 -25.93
CA SER A 102 -16.28 0.30 -25.77
C SER A 102 -16.53 -0.51 -24.50
N ARG A 103 -16.37 -1.84 -24.59
CA ARG A 103 -16.56 -2.76 -23.47
C ARG A 103 -15.63 -3.97 -23.59
N VAL A 104 -14.91 -4.28 -22.51
CA VAL A 104 -14.10 -5.51 -22.40
C VAL A 104 -14.36 -6.23 -21.09
N THR A 105 -14.35 -7.56 -21.12
CA THR A 105 -14.67 -8.42 -19.98
C THR A 105 -13.56 -9.44 -19.74
N PHE A 106 -13.21 -9.65 -18.48
CA PHE A 106 -12.29 -10.67 -18.01
C PHE A 106 -13.04 -11.59 -17.03
N HIS A 107 -12.82 -12.91 -17.14
CA HIS A 107 -13.32 -13.90 -16.19
C HIS A 107 -12.15 -14.59 -15.51
N GLY A 108 -12.21 -14.71 -14.19
CA GLY A 108 -11.15 -15.30 -13.39
C GLY A 108 -11.67 -16.07 -12.18
N SER A 109 -10.73 -16.65 -11.42
CA SER A 109 -11.01 -17.24 -10.11
C SER A 109 -9.97 -16.78 -9.11
N TRP A 110 -10.40 -16.31 -7.96
CA TRP A 110 -9.55 -16.28 -6.78
C TRP A 110 -9.32 -17.72 -6.32
N GLN A 111 -8.05 -18.03 -6.07
CA GLN A 111 -7.64 -19.28 -5.42
C GLN A 111 -6.92 -18.87 -4.13
N LEU A 112 -7.28 -19.49 -3.01
CA LEU A 112 -6.47 -19.42 -1.79
C LEU A 112 -5.45 -20.56 -1.84
N GLU A 113 -4.19 -20.23 -1.58
CA GLU A 113 -3.18 -21.25 -1.31
C GLU A 113 -3.42 -21.79 0.11
N ASN A 114 -3.55 -23.11 0.24
CA ASN A 114 -3.75 -23.79 1.52
C ASN A 114 -2.49 -23.71 2.40
N ALA A 115 -2.27 -22.56 3.01
CA ALA A 115 -1.48 -22.39 4.21
C ALA A 115 -2.45 -22.17 5.37
N GLU A 116 -2.48 -23.06 6.36
CA GLU A 116 -3.43 -23.07 7.50
C GLU A 116 -3.34 -21.84 8.43
N ASP A 117 -2.56 -20.83 8.04
CA ASP A 117 -1.74 -20.03 8.93
C ASP A 117 -1.52 -18.59 8.39
N LEU A 118 -2.18 -18.25 7.26
CA LEU A 118 -2.16 -16.92 6.60
C LEU A 118 -3.59 -16.35 6.44
N PRO A 119 -3.75 -15.03 6.25
CA PRO A 119 -5.06 -14.40 6.06
C PRO A 119 -5.80 -14.97 4.85
N ARG A 120 -7.11 -15.18 4.98
CA ARG A 120 -7.98 -15.74 3.92
C ARG A 120 -8.34 -14.71 2.82
N ALA A 121 -7.36 -13.92 2.39
CA ALA A 121 -7.50 -12.93 1.35
C ALA A 121 -6.72 -13.36 0.10
N SER A 122 -7.38 -13.34 -1.06
CA SER A 122 -6.79 -13.64 -2.37
C SER A 122 -6.94 -12.43 -3.28
N THR A 123 -5.91 -12.15 -4.09
CA THR A 123 -5.85 -10.97 -4.96
C THR A 123 -5.50 -11.37 -6.39
N HIS A 124 -6.17 -10.76 -7.36
CA HIS A 124 -5.89 -10.98 -8.78
C HIS A 124 -5.59 -9.64 -9.45
N HIS A 125 -4.46 -9.55 -10.15
CA HIS A 125 -4.03 -8.34 -10.85
C HIS A 125 -4.43 -8.40 -12.32
N LEU A 126 -4.97 -7.30 -12.85
CA LEU A 126 -5.29 -7.10 -14.25
C LEU A 126 -4.73 -5.75 -14.71
N ARG A 127 -4.48 -5.61 -16.00
CA ARG A 127 -4.09 -4.33 -16.60
C ARG A 127 -5.01 -4.01 -17.78
N LEU A 128 -5.55 -2.79 -17.78
CA LEU A 128 -6.49 -2.28 -18.77
C LEU A 128 -5.87 -1.08 -19.49
N ASN A 129 -5.49 -1.23 -20.74
CA ASN A 129 -5.09 -0.11 -21.58
C ASN A 129 -6.31 0.71 -21.99
N TYR A 130 -6.18 2.03 -22.02
CA TYR A 130 -7.19 2.93 -22.56
C TYR A 130 -6.56 3.90 -23.57
N ASN A 131 -7.34 4.32 -24.56
CA ASN A 131 -6.97 5.35 -25.53
C ASN A 131 -8.12 6.34 -25.66
N ASP A 132 -7.88 7.59 -25.26
CA ASP A 132 -8.81 8.72 -25.35
C ASP A 132 -8.28 9.74 -26.37
N PRO A 133 -8.70 9.65 -27.65
CA PRO A 133 -8.24 10.56 -28.70
C PRO A 133 -8.83 11.97 -28.57
N ALA A 134 -9.83 12.21 -27.71
CA ALA A 134 -10.35 13.57 -27.48
C ALA A 134 -9.30 14.44 -26.77
N HIS A 135 -8.51 13.84 -25.88
CA HIS A 135 -7.39 14.52 -25.19
C HIS A 135 -6.27 15.01 -26.13
N GLN A 136 -6.18 14.52 -27.37
CA GLN A 136 -5.20 15.03 -28.37
C GLN A 136 -5.55 16.41 -28.95
N LYS A 137 -6.78 16.91 -28.76
CA LYS A 137 -7.26 18.16 -29.37
C LYS A 137 -7.31 19.36 -28.41
N ALA A 138 -7.04 19.16 -27.13
CA ALA A 138 -7.00 20.24 -26.14
C ALA A 138 -5.64 20.98 -26.19
N SER A 139 -5.53 21.99 -27.06
CA SER A 139 -4.38 22.91 -27.06
C SER A 139 -4.39 23.83 -25.83
N PRO A 140 -3.23 24.12 -25.21
CA PRO A 140 -3.14 25.03 -24.07
C PRO A 140 -3.13 26.50 -24.54
N GLU A 141 -4.23 26.98 -25.10
CA GLU A 141 -4.45 28.42 -25.34
C GLU A 141 -5.56 28.96 -24.41
N PRO A 142 -5.33 30.08 -23.70
CA PRO A 142 -6.32 30.66 -22.80
C PRO A 142 -7.35 31.47 -23.60
N THR A 143 -8.42 30.82 -24.06
CA THR A 143 -9.55 31.51 -24.69
C THR A 143 -10.42 32.19 -23.64
N THR A 144 -10.26 33.51 -23.52
CA THR A 144 -11.27 34.36 -22.88
C THR A 144 -12.49 34.46 -23.78
N ASP A 145 -13.57 33.74 -23.48
CA ASP A 145 -14.92 34.31 -23.69
C ASP A 145 -16.03 33.69 -22.81
N ASN A 146 -17.16 34.37 -22.81
CA ASN A 146 -18.18 34.33 -21.77
C ASN A 146 -19.23 33.23 -21.94
N GLY A 147 -19.68 32.69 -20.80
CA GLY A 147 -21.11 32.61 -20.51
C GLY A 147 -21.99 31.69 -21.37
N ASN A 148 -21.68 30.39 -21.44
CA ASN A 148 -22.68 29.33 -21.36
C ASN A 148 -21.98 27.97 -21.15
N GLY A 149 -22.14 27.41 -19.94
CA GLY A 149 -21.48 26.16 -19.53
C GLY A 149 -22.02 24.95 -20.28
N LYS A 150 -21.44 24.64 -21.44
CA LYS A 150 -21.56 23.33 -22.07
C LYS A 150 -20.43 22.47 -21.53
N ASP A 151 -20.75 21.50 -20.68
CA ASP A 151 -19.76 20.61 -20.06
C ASP A 151 -18.74 20.11 -21.08
N SER A 152 -17.46 20.34 -20.79
CA SER A 152 -16.40 19.54 -21.37
C SER A 152 -16.70 18.09 -21.01
N THR A 153 -17.09 17.27 -22.00
CA THR A 153 -17.53 15.89 -21.77
C THR A 153 -16.38 15.06 -21.23
N GLU A 154 -16.28 15.04 -19.90
CA GLU A 154 -15.24 14.36 -19.16
C GLU A 154 -15.35 12.85 -19.41
N THR A 155 -14.33 12.28 -20.04
CA THR A 155 -14.32 10.84 -20.35
C THR A 155 -14.30 10.04 -19.06
N GLU A 156 -15.31 9.18 -18.90
CA GLU A 156 -15.39 8.21 -17.80
C GLU A 156 -15.20 6.77 -18.28
N ILE A 157 -14.36 6.04 -17.55
CA ILE A 157 -14.20 4.59 -17.63
C ILE A 157 -14.84 3.97 -16.39
N TRP A 158 -15.80 3.08 -16.58
CA TRP A 158 -16.53 2.39 -15.53
C TRP A 158 -16.03 0.95 -15.43
N ILE A 159 -15.67 0.49 -14.24
CA ILE A 159 -15.13 -0.85 -14.01
C ILE A 159 -16.01 -1.55 -12.99
N LEU A 160 -16.63 -2.65 -13.41
CA LEU A 160 -17.54 -3.47 -12.61
C LEU A 160 -16.87 -4.79 -12.23
N LEU A 161 -16.53 -4.95 -10.96
CA LEU A 161 -16.17 -6.24 -10.37
C LEU A 161 -17.44 -6.97 -9.93
N THR A 162 -17.59 -8.22 -10.34
CA THR A 162 -18.70 -9.11 -9.98
C THR A 162 -18.17 -10.42 -9.40
N ARG A 163 -18.50 -10.70 -8.14
CA ARG A 163 -18.26 -11.99 -7.47
C ARG A 163 -19.27 -13.02 -7.98
N HIS A 164 -18.83 -14.25 -8.26
CA HIS A 164 -19.73 -15.34 -8.62
C HIS A 164 -20.27 -16.02 -7.36
N LEU A 165 -21.53 -15.76 -7.03
CA LEU A 165 -22.23 -16.47 -5.97
C LEU A 165 -22.69 -17.85 -6.46
N ARG A 166 -22.32 -18.91 -5.72
CA ARG A 166 -22.97 -20.23 -5.84
C ARG A 166 -24.16 -20.39 -4.89
N ASP A 167 -24.22 -19.57 -3.86
CA ASP A 167 -25.25 -19.54 -2.82
C ASP A 167 -25.36 -18.09 -2.34
N THR A 168 -26.60 -17.59 -2.22
CA THR A 168 -26.93 -16.22 -1.82
C THR A 168 -26.94 -16.02 -0.31
N HIS A 169 -26.94 -17.11 0.48
CA HIS A 169 -26.78 -17.05 1.93
C HIS A 169 -25.33 -16.72 2.38
N ARG A 170 -24.39 -16.61 1.44
CA ARG A 170 -22.96 -16.33 1.65
C ARG A 170 -22.67 -14.84 1.89
N THR A 171 -23.05 -14.36 3.07
CA THR A 171 -22.92 -12.94 3.51
C THR A 171 -21.60 -12.62 4.22
N SER A 172 -20.82 -13.62 4.64
CA SER A 172 -19.57 -13.49 5.39
C SER A 172 -18.32 -13.41 4.51
N GLU A 173 -18.45 -12.82 3.33
CA GLU A 173 -17.41 -12.70 2.30
C GLU A 173 -17.43 -11.29 1.75
N TYR A 174 -16.25 -10.74 1.48
CA TYR A 174 -16.08 -9.37 1.04
C TYR A 174 -15.24 -9.33 -0.23
N ILE A 175 -15.58 -8.39 -1.11
CA ILE A 175 -14.76 -8.02 -2.28
C ILE A 175 -14.35 -6.56 -2.18
N ALA A 176 -13.18 -6.26 -2.74
CA ALA A 176 -12.71 -4.90 -2.94
C ALA A 176 -12.03 -4.81 -4.30
N MET A 177 -12.00 -3.62 -4.89
CA MET A 177 -11.23 -3.36 -6.11
C MET A 177 -10.41 -2.10 -5.92
N ASN A 178 -9.12 -2.22 -6.17
CA ASN A 178 -8.25 -1.06 -6.39
C ASN A 178 -8.12 -0.86 -7.90
N VAL A 179 -8.24 0.39 -8.36
CA VAL A 179 -7.91 0.82 -9.72
C VAL A 179 -6.98 2.01 -9.60
N GLN A 180 -5.88 1.97 -10.36
CA GLN A 180 -4.90 3.03 -10.41
C GLN A 180 -4.34 3.16 -11.83
N GLU A 181 -3.88 4.33 -12.22
CA GLU A 181 -2.99 4.46 -13.36
C GLU A 181 -1.61 3.82 -13.10
N ASP A 182 -1.08 3.16 -14.13
CA ASP A 182 0.18 2.41 -14.15
C ASP A 182 1.16 3.18 -15.03
N ASP A 183 1.75 4.25 -14.47
CA ASP A 183 2.73 5.16 -15.10
C ASP A 183 4.06 4.47 -15.42
N LEU A 184 4.02 3.49 -16.32
CA LEU A 184 5.21 2.88 -16.92
C LEU A 184 5.82 3.74 -18.04
N VAL A 185 5.28 4.95 -18.26
CA VAL A 185 5.72 5.88 -19.30
C VAL A 185 6.55 7.01 -18.69
N LEU A 186 7.86 6.75 -18.66
CA LEU A 186 8.96 7.74 -18.70
C LEU A 186 9.25 8.59 -17.43
N GLY A 187 10.27 8.13 -16.70
CA GLY A 187 11.46 8.96 -16.50
C GLY A 187 11.62 9.71 -15.18
N ASP A 188 10.55 10.00 -14.44
CA ASP A 188 10.66 10.77 -13.18
C ASP A 188 10.38 9.91 -11.93
N PRO A 189 11.38 9.70 -11.03
CA PRO A 189 11.17 8.96 -9.79
C PRO A 189 10.24 9.67 -8.78
N GLU A 190 9.95 10.98 -8.94
CA GLU A 190 9.00 11.68 -8.06
C GLU A 190 7.52 11.38 -8.35
N HIS A 191 7.19 10.69 -9.45
CA HIS A 191 5.80 10.43 -9.86
C HIS A 191 5.32 8.99 -9.58
N VAL A 192 6.17 8.09 -9.08
CA VAL A 192 5.82 6.69 -8.74
C VAL A 192 5.00 6.58 -7.43
N ALA A 193 4.34 7.66 -6.99
CA ALA A 193 3.54 7.68 -5.78
C ALA A 193 2.15 7.07 -6.01
N LEU A 194 2.03 5.75 -5.82
CA LEU A 194 0.77 4.99 -5.88
C LEU A 194 -0.23 5.47 -4.79
N ASN A 195 -0.95 6.56 -5.06
CA ASN A 195 -1.93 7.16 -4.15
C ASN A 195 -3.28 6.44 -4.20
N VAL A 196 -3.35 5.20 -3.68
CA VAL A 196 -4.65 4.54 -3.45
C VAL A 196 -4.77 3.98 -2.04
N ARG A 197 -5.85 4.36 -1.35
CA ARG A 197 -6.18 3.85 -0.02
C ARG A 197 -6.75 2.43 -0.12
N PHE A 198 -5.97 1.43 0.31
CA PHE A 198 -6.49 0.10 0.61
C PHE A 198 -7.25 0.10 1.93
N PHE A 199 -8.50 -0.32 1.88
CA PHE A 199 -9.27 -0.76 3.04
C PHE A 199 -9.96 -2.09 2.70
N CYS A 200 -9.27 -3.20 2.97
CA CYS A 200 -9.89 -4.54 3.01
C CYS A 200 -10.27 -4.95 4.46
N ALA A 201 -10.33 -3.99 5.38
CA ALA A 201 -10.94 -4.20 6.69
C ALA A 201 -12.45 -4.00 6.55
N ALA A 202 -13.25 -5.04 6.81
CA ALA A 202 -14.63 -4.80 7.24
C ALA A 202 -14.59 -3.95 8.52
N PRO A 203 -15.54 -3.02 8.75
CA PRO A 203 -15.47 -2.07 9.86
C PRO A 203 -15.24 -2.79 11.19
N SER A 204 -14.16 -2.42 11.88
CA SER A 204 -13.85 -2.98 13.20
C SER A 204 -14.95 -2.58 14.19
N PRO A 205 -15.40 -3.47 15.08
CA PRO A 205 -16.35 -3.11 16.14
C PRO A 205 -15.82 -1.98 17.04
N ASP A 206 -14.49 -1.83 17.15
CA ASP A 206 -13.84 -0.77 17.94
C ASP A 206 -13.68 0.56 17.16
N LYS A 207 -13.91 0.56 15.84
CA LYS A 207 -13.80 1.73 14.96
C LYS A 207 -14.83 1.71 13.82
N PRO A 208 -16.13 1.93 14.10
CA PRO A 208 -17.19 1.85 13.10
C PRO A 208 -17.15 2.95 12.02
N ASN A 209 -16.35 4.02 12.19
CA ASN A 209 -16.33 5.19 11.30
C ASN A 209 -15.16 5.21 10.30
N GLU A 210 -14.29 4.19 10.26
CA GLU A 210 -13.28 4.06 9.20
C GLU A 210 -13.94 3.43 7.96
N GLN A 211 -14.23 4.25 6.93
CA GLN A 211 -15.00 3.82 5.77
C GLN A 211 -14.23 2.81 4.90
N SER A 212 -14.70 1.58 4.90
CA SER A 212 -14.07 0.46 4.19
C SER A 212 -14.42 0.44 2.70
N ASN A 213 -13.41 0.24 1.85
CA ASN A 213 -13.57 0.03 0.40
C ASN A 213 -13.95 -1.42 0.05
N CYS A 214 -14.12 -2.29 1.03
CA CYS A 214 -14.68 -3.63 0.84
C CYS A 214 -16.20 -3.63 1.01
N THR A 215 -16.86 -4.47 0.22
CA THR A 215 -18.32 -4.70 0.28
C THR A 215 -18.60 -6.19 0.28
N ASN A 216 -19.65 -6.62 0.97
CA ASN A 216 -20.18 -7.98 0.87
C ASN A 216 -21.12 -8.17 -0.33
N SER A 217 -21.45 -7.09 -1.04
CA SER A 217 -22.22 -7.11 -2.29
C SER A 217 -21.62 -8.08 -3.32
N THR A 218 -22.48 -8.59 -4.20
CA THR A 218 -22.08 -9.33 -5.41
C THR A 218 -21.29 -8.45 -6.37
N HIS A 219 -21.57 -7.14 -6.38
CA HIS A 219 -21.07 -6.17 -7.36
C HIS A 219 -20.39 -4.98 -6.68
N LEU A 220 -19.28 -4.53 -7.26
CA LEU A 220 -18.56 -3.30 -6.92
C LEU A 220 -18.26 -2.55 -8.21
N LEU A 221 -18.73 -1.29 -8.31
CA LEU A 221 -18.52 -0.40 -9.46
C LEU A 221 -17.56 0.73 -9.08
N SER A 222 -16.47 0.87 -9.83
CA SER A 222 -15.56 2.02 -9.75
C SER A 222 -15.72 2.88 -11.00
N ARG A 223 -15.90 4.20 -10.82
CA ARG A 223 -15.91 5.19 -11.91
C ARG A 223 -14.59 5.95 -11.88
N ILE A 224 -13.93 6.01 -13.03
CA ILE A 224 -12.61 6.64 -13.22
C ILE A 224 -12.76 7.74 -14.26
N LYS A 225 -12.35 8.96 -13.93
CA LYS A 225 -12.37 10.12 -14.83
C LYS A 225 -10.96 10.29 -15.42
N THR A 226 -10.81 10.25 -16.74
CA THR A 226 -9.47 10.32 -17.37
C THR A 226 -8.82 11.70 -17.23
N SER A 227 -9.62 12.75 -17.00
CA SER A 227 -9.16 14.10 -16.62
C SER A 227 -8.27 14.16 -15.37
N GLN A 228 -8.32 13.14 -14.50
CA GLN A 228 -7.51 13.04 -13.28
C GLN A 228 -6.07 12.60 -13.57
N PHE A 229 -5.80 12.17 -14.80
CA PHE A 229 -4.53 11.62 -15.26
C PHE A 229 -3.82 12.62 -16.20
N GLN A 230 -2.51 12.79 -16.04
CA GLN A 230 -1.80 13.90 -16.69
C GLN A 230 -1.37 13.59 -18.14
N THR A 231 -1.77 14.48 -19.06
CA THR A 231 -1.12 14.77 -20.36
C THR A 231 -1.05 13.68 -21.43
N GLN A 232 -1.42 12.42 -21.18
CA GLN A 232 -1.36 11.36 -22.20
C GLN A 232 -2.76 11.00 -22.73
N SER A 233 -2.91 10.99 -24.06
CA SER A 233 -4.14 10.54 -24.73
C SER A 233 -4.36 9.03 -24.67
N SER A 234 -3.46 8.29 -24.05
CA SER A 234 -3.55 6.84 -23.88
C SER A 234 -2.73 6.45 -22.66
N GLY A 235 -3.32 5.64 -21.79
CA GLY A 235 -2.67 5.17 -20.56
C GLY A 235 -2.98 3.71 -20.29
N SER A 236 -2.58 3.25 -19.12
CA SER A 236 -2.87 1.90 -18.66
C SER A 236 -3.28 1.93 -17.20
N LEU A 237 -4.36 1.25 -16.86
CA LEU A 237 -4.84 1.12 -15.50
C LEU A 237 -4.42 -0.25 -14.93
N SER A 238 -3.82 -0.24 -13.75
CA SER A 238 -3.56 -1.40 -12.91
C SER A 238 -4.76 -1.64 -11.98
N LEU A 239 -5.44 -2.76 -12.16
CA LEU A 239 -6.59 -3.19 -11.35
C LEU A 239 -6.16 -4.32 -10.40
N LEU A 240 -6.50 -4.23 -9.12
CA LEU A 240 -6.38 -5.34 -8.17
C LEU A 240 -7.77 -5.75 -7.64
N ALA A 241 -8.29 -6.85 -8.16
CA ALA A 241 -9.52 -7.47 -7.68
C ALA A 241 -9.22 -8.34 -6.46
N CYS A 242 -9.78 -7.99 -5.32
CA CYS A 242 -9.52 -8.61 -4.02
C CYS A 242 -10.76 -9.34 -3.51
N TYR A 243 -10.55 -10.49 -2.88
CA TYR A 243 -11.57 -11.28 -2.22
C TYR A 243 -11.06 -11.72 -0.85
N ASP A 244 -11.89 -11.55 0.17
CA ASP A 244 -11.64 -11.96 1.54
C ASP A 244 -12.80 -12.83 2.01
N GLY A 245 -12.53 -14.10 2.30
CA GLY A 245 -13.58 -15.07 2.56
C GLY A 245 -13.09 -16.49 2.78
N GLN A 246 -14.00 -17.34 3.27
CA GLN A 246 -13.67 -18.69 3.74
C GLN A 246 -13.57 -19.78 2.67
N PHE A 247 -13.81 -19.46 1.40
CA PHE A 247 -13.89 -20.44 0.31
C PHE A 247 -12.68 -20.38 -0.62
N ASP A 248 -12.01 -21.52 -0.80
CA ASP A 248 -10.71 -21.63 -1.47
C ASP A 248 -10.74 -21.34 -2.97
N GLN A 249 -11.92 -21.45 -3.61
CA GLN A 249 -12.12 -21.15 -5.03
C GLN A 249 -13.40 -20.33 -5.23
N VAL A 250 -13.25 -19.07 -5.63
CA VAL A 250 -14.37 -18.17 -5.94
C VAL A 250 -14.16 -17.54 -7.31
N GLY A 251 -15.14 -17.72 -8.20
CA GLY A 251 -15.14 -17.12 -9.52
C GLY A 251 -15.45 -15.62 -9.45
N PHE A 252 -14.95 -14.86 -10.42
CA PHE A 252 -15.28 -13.45 -10.57
C PHE A 252 -15.26 -13.01 -12.03
N THR A 253 -15.75 -11.79 -12.26
CA THR A 253 -15.73 -11.13 -13.56
C THR A 253 -15.43 -9.66 -13.36
N VAL A 254 -14.53 -9.13 -14.18
CA VAL A 254 -14.29 -7.68 -14.27
C VAL A 254 -14.70 -7.22 -15.66
N THR A 255 -15.61 -6.27 -15.74
CA THR A 255 -16.00 -5.64 -17.01
C THR A 255 -15.66 -4.17 -16.95
N ALA A 256 -14.85 -3.71 -17.90
CA ALA A 256 -14.59 -2.30 -18.14
C ALA A 256 -15.49 -1.80 -19.27
N PHE A 257 -16.07 -0.63 -19.08
CA PHE A 257 -16.92 0.08 -20.04
C PHE A 257 -16.38 1.51 -20.23
N ALA A 258 -16.40 2.03 -21.44
CA ALA A 258 -16.15 3.44 -21.73
C ALA A 258 -17.39 4.06 -22.36
N TYR A 259 -17.85 5.20 -21.82
CA TYR A 259 -19.10 5.82 -22.25
C TYR A 259 -18.96 6.52 -23.61
N SER A 260 -17.87 7.28 -23.80
CA SER A 260 -17.55 7.94 -25.08
C SER A 260 -17.27 6.91 -26.18
N SER A 261 -17.84 7.12 -27.37
CA SER A 261 -17.62 6.30 -28.57
C SER A 261 -16.17 6.21 -29.01
N ASP A 262 -15.40 7.26 -28.70
CA ASP A 262 -14.05 7.45 -29.22
C ASP A 262 -13.01 6.79 -28.31
N VAL A 263 -13.41 6.39 -27.11
CA VAL A 263 -12.52 5.87 -26.06
C VAL A 263 -12.48 4.35 -26.12
N VAL A 264 -11.32 3.81 -26.48
CA VAL A 264 -11.13 2.37 -26.65
C VAL A 264 -10.42 1.79 -25.44
N VAL A 265 -11.06 0.81 -24.78
CA VAL A 265 -10.47 0.05 -23.67
C VAL A 265 -10.09 -1.37 -24.11
N SER A 266 -8.97 -1.90 -23.61
CA SER A 266 -8.51 -3.25 -23.92
C SER A 266 -7.67 -3.87 -22.79
N TRP A 267 -7.79 -5.17 -22.56
CA TRP A 267 -6.94 -5.88 -21.60
C TRP A 267 -5.51 -5.99 -22.14
N ASP A 268 -4.51 -5.67 -21.32
CA ASP A 268 -3.10 -5.76 -21.71
C ASP A 268 -2.61 -7.21 -21.66
N THR A 269 -2.66 -7.89 -22.80
CA THR A 269 -2.15 -9.26 -22.96
C THR A 269 -0.65 -9.31 -23.30
N ARG A 270 0.01 -8.15 -23.41
CA ARG A 270 1.38 -8.01 -23.90
C ARG A 270 2.46 -8.27 -22.86
N VAL A 271 2.12 -8.25 -21.57
CA VAL A 271 3.04 -8.68 -20.50
C VAL A 271 2.98 -10.20 -20.41
N PRO A 272 4.05 -10.94 -20.75
CA PRO A 272 4.09 -12.37 -20.49
C PRO A 272 3.98 -12.59 -18.98
N PRO A 273 3.31 -13.67 -18.51
CA PRO A 273 3.38 -14.04 -17.10
C PRO A 273 4.84 -14.11 -16.67
N ALA A 274 5.16 -13.50 -15.52
CA ALA A 274 6.54 -13.28 -15.10
C ALA A 274 7.36 -14.57 -15.15
N ARG A 275 8.34 -14.63 -16.06
CA ARG A 275 9.08 -15.85 -16.38
C ARG A 275 9.87 -16.37 -15.16
N TYR A 276 10.24 -15.46 -14.27
CA TYR A 276 10.88 -15.74 -13.01
C TYR A 276 10.06 -15.12 -11.88
N MET A 277 9.84 -15.90 -10.84
CA MET A 277 9.03 -15.54 -9.68
C MET A 277 9.67 -16.18 -8.46
N GLN A 278 9.82 -15.40 -7.38
CA GLN A 278 10.28 -15.91 -6.09
C GLN A 278 9.41 -15.34 -4.97
N LYS A 279 9.08 -16.19 -3.99
CA LYS A 279 8.22 -15.90 -2.84
C LYS A 279 9.06 -16.04 -1.57
N ILE A 280 9.09 -15.02 -0.73
CA ILE A 280 9.65 -15.05 0.63
C ILE A 280 8.50 -14.90 1.61
N ASP A 281 8.34 -15.84 2.54
CA ASP A 281 7.45 -15.67 3.69
C ASP A 281 8.26 -15.22 4.92
N GLY A 282 7.69 -14.34 5.73
CA GLY A 282 8.38 -13.72 6.86
C GLY A 282 7.44 -13.18 7.93
N VAL A 283 8.03 -12.58 8.98
CA VAL A 283 7.28 -12.05 10.13
C VAL A 283 7.77 -10.66 10.55
N LEU A 284 6.88 -9.69 10.50
CA LEU A 284 7.05 -8.41 11.17
C LEU A 284 6.92 -8.61 12.69
N THR A 285 7.93 -8.19 13.42
CA THR A 285 8.08 -8.31 14.89
C THR A 285 8.40 -6.94 15.46
N HIS A 286 8.37 -6.74 16.78
CA HIS A 286 8.84 -5.47 17.39
C HIS A 286 10.31 -5.10 17.08
N LYS A 287 11.07 -5.97 16.40
CA LYS A 287 12.43 -5.70 15.92
C LYS A 287 12.50 -5.41 14.41
N THR A 288 11.44 -5.68 13.65
CA THR A 288 11.35 -5.59 12.17
C THR A 288 10.16 -4.77 11.65
N ALA A 289 9.15 -4.47 12.49
CA ALA A 289 8.06 -3.56 12.19
C ALA A 289 8.45 -2.10 12.44
N GLY A 290 7.81 -1.17 11.73
CA GLY A 290 7.77 0.25 12.06
C GLY A 290 8.93 1.15 11.64
N GLY A 291 8.64 2.07 10.71
CA GLY A 291 9.15 3.44 10.74
C GLY A 291 10.52 3.73 10.09
N ILE A 292 10.48 4.59 9.07
CA ILE A 292 11.63 5.24 8.40
C ILE A 292 12.56 5.96 9.41
N ALA A 293 12.04 6.39 10.56
CA ALA A 293 12.80 7.05 11.62
C ALA A 293 13.43 6.09 12.67
N ARG A 294 13.16 4.78 12.59
CA ARG A 294 13.69 3.75 13.52
C ARG A 294 14.17 2.51 12.77
N ILE A 295 14.76 2.70 11.58
CA ILE A 295 15.31 1.64 10.72
C ILE A 295 16.27 0.75 11.53
N ARG A 296 15.76 -0.37 12.03
CA ARG A 296 16.58 -1.36 12.75
C ARG A 296 16.81 -2.62 11.95
N ARG A 297 15.84 -3.07 11.14
CA ARG A 297 15.94 -4.36 10.42
C ARG A 297 15.18 -4.32 9.09
N ILE A 298 15.86 -3.84 8.06
CA ILE A 298 15.45 -4.02 6.67
C ILE A 298 15.44 -5.53 6.35
N TRP A 299 14.26 -6.07 6.01
CA TRP A 299 14.14 -7.22 5.12
C TRP A 299 14.68 -6.78 3.78
N ARG A 300 15.62 -7.53 3.23
CA ARG A 300 16.47 -7.04 2.17
C ARG A 300 16.63 -8.07 1.09
N ILE A 301 16.76 -7.61 -0.13
CA ILE A 301 16.60 -8.43 -1.33
C ILE A 301 17.70 -8.01 -2.29
N ARG A 302 18.70 -8.88 -2.46
CA ARG A 302 19.51 -8.88 -3.69
C ARG A 302 18.59 -9.13 -4.88
N SER A 303 18.81 -8.47 -6.02
CA SER A 303 18.19 -8.81 -7.30
C SER A 303 18.84 -8.01 -8.42
N ILE A 304 18.99 -8.65 -9.59
CA ILE A 304 19.52 -8.08 -10.82
C ILE A 304 18.37 -7.94 -11.83
N ILE A 305 17.95 -6.69 -12.05
CA ILE A 305 17.42 -6.11 -13.30
C ILE A 305 16.00 -6.49 -13.80
N CYS A 306 15.28 -5.44 -14.20
CA CYS A 306 14.07 -5.38 -15.03
C CYS A 306 12.93 -6.35 -14.66
N GLY A 307 12.06 -5.96 -13.71
CA GLY A 307 10.85 -6.73 -13.37
C GLY A 307 9.92 -6.01 -12.39
N CYS A 308 8.61 -6.23 -12.53
CA CYS A 308 7.58 -5.65 -11.67
C CYS A 308 7.63 -6.28 -10.27
N ILE A 309 7.87 -5.47 -9.23
CA ILE A 309 8.02 -5.98 -7.85
C ILE A 309 6.64 -6.09 -7.17
N LEU A 310 5.84 -7.05 -7.64
CA LEU A 310 4.54 -7.34 -7.06
C LEU A 310 4.67 -7.92 -5.64
N VAL A 311 4.53 -7.08 -4.61
CA VAL A 311 4.55 -7.48 -3.19
C VAL A 311 3.12 -7.56 -2.62
N PRO A 312 2.37 -8.66 -2.81
CA PRO A 312 1.29 -8.96 -1.91
C PRO A 312 1.95 -9.33 -0.57
N ALA A 313 1.79 -8.46 0.41
CA ALA A 313 2.11 -8.72 1.81
C ALA A 313 0.82 -8.99 2.61
N PRO A 314 0.13 -10.13 2.35
CA PRO A 314 -1.01 -10.54 3.13
C PRO A 314 -0.57 -10.72 4.57
N SER A 315 -1.11 -9.85 5.40
CA SER A 315 -0.93 -9.80 6.84
C SER A 315 -2.30 -9.83 7.49
N THR A 316 -2.36 -10.03 8.80
CA THR A 316 -3.56 -9.69 9.56
C THR A 316 -4.02 -8.28 9.17
N ARG A 317 -5.32 -8.09 8.96
CA ARG A 317 -5.93 -6.94 8.23
C ARG A 317 -5.49 -5.56 8.75
N ASP A 318 -4.96 -5.53 9.96
CA ASP A 318 -4.60 -4.38 10.79
C ASP A 318 -3.16 -3.86 10.58
N ILE A 319 -2.34 -4.48 9.72
CA ILE A 319 -0.98 -4.00 9.41
C ILE A 319 -1.00 -3.07 8.18
N SER A 320 -0.54 -1.84 8.37
CA SER A 320 -0.34 -0.88 7.28
C SER A 320 1.08 -0.99 6.75
N LEU A 321 1.23 -1.21 5.44
CA LEU A 321 2.46 -1.68 4.80
C LEU A 321 2.95 -0.70 3.72
N ASN A 322 4.26 -0.58 3.58
CA ASN A 322 4.92 0.10 2.46
C ASN A 322 6.07 -0.76 1.93
N VAL A 323 6.28 -0.70 0.62
CA VAL A 323 7.39 -1.33 -0.09
C VAL A 323 8.17 -0.28 -0.83
N THR A 324 9.48 -0.22 -0.59
CA THR A 324 10.39 0.72 -1.27
C THR A 324 11.57 -0.03 -1.88
N ALA A 325 11.85 0.20 -3.16
CA ALA A 325 13.00 -0.31 -3.88
C ALA A 325 14.10 0.76 -3.95
N VAL A 326 15.34 0.37 -3.67
CA VAL A 326 16.48 1.27 -3.45
C VAL A 326 17.72 0.72 -4.13
N TRP A 327 18.43 1.55 -4.90
CA TRP A 327 19.76 1.20 -5.42
C TRP A 327 20.79 1.28 -4.28
N SER A 328 21.49 0.17 -3.99
CA SER A 328 22.40 0.11 -2.83
C SER A 328 23.59 -0.83 -3.00
N GLN A 329 23.87 -1.31 -4.22
CA GLN A 329 25.00 -2.21 -4.52
C GLN A 329 25.05 -3.47 -3.64
N GLY A 330 23.92 -3.90 -3.06
CA GLY A 330 23.88 -4.99 -2.10
C GLY A 330 24.35 -4.64 -0.67
N GLU A 331 24.70 -3.39 -0.34
CA GLU A 331 25.23 -2.97 0.99
C GLU A 331 24.22 -2.32 1.96
N ARG A 332 24.33 -2.63 3.26
CA ARG A 332 23.24 -2.43 4.23
C ARG A 332 22.89 -0.94 4.38
N ILE A 333 21.71 -0.57 3.89
CA ILE A 333 21.15 0.76 4.08
C ILE A 333 20.85 0.99 5.57
N SER A 334 21.48 2.02 6.14
CA SER A 334 21.24 2.52 7.50
C SER A 334 20.20 3.65 7.53
N GLU A 335 20.13 4.45 6.47
CA GLU A 335 19.19 5.56 6.27
C GLU A 335 18.79 5.65 4.80
N LEU A 336 17.52 5.97 4.52
CA LEU A 336 17.00 6.06 3.15
C LEU A 336 17.24 7.46 2.58
N SER A 337 18.16 7.59 1.63
CA SER A 337 18.34 8.80 0.82
C SER A 337 17.33 8.82 -0.33
N GLN A 338 16.64 9.95 -0.55
CA GLN A 338 15.74 10.11 -1.70
C GLN A 338 16.44 9.84 -3.05
N LYS A 339 17.75 10.10 -3.15
CA LYS A 339 18.54 9.87 -4.36
C LYS A 339 18.82 8.40 -4.66
N GLU A 340 18.60 7.51 -3.69
CA GLU A 340 18.83 6.07 -3.82
C GLU A 340 17.52 5.31 -4.06
N VAL A 341 16.37 5.90 -3.71
CA VAL A 341 15.04 5.32 -3.96
C VAL A 341 14.78 5.32 -5.46
N VAL A 342 14.48 4.14 -6.00
CA VAL A 342 14.17 3.95 -7.43
C VAL A 342 12.69 3.67 -7.69
N ALA A 343 11.95 3.25 -6.67
CA ALA A 343 10.49 3.12 -6.69
C ALA A 343 9.95 2.95 -5.26
N HIS A 344 8.72 3.35 -4.99
CA HIS A 344 8.04 3.06 -3.71
C HIS A 344 6.54 2.82 -3.92
N SER A 345 5.88 2.15 -2.97
CA SER A 345 4.47 1.76 -3.06
C SER A 345 3.47 2.89 -2.77
N GLY A 346 3.86 4.15 -2.92
CA GLY A 346 3.08 5.28 -2.39
C GLY A 346 2.99 5.30 -0.85
N PRO A 347 1.88 5.83 -0.28
CA PRO A 347 1.59 5.80 1.16
C PRO A 347 1.52 4.39 1.75
N TYR A 348 1.47 4.29 3.08
CA TYR A 348 1.25 3.01 3.77
C TYR A 348 -0.20 2.53 3.56
N THR A 349 -0.36 1.25 3.21
CA THR A 349 -1.64 0.64 2.80
C THR A 349 -1.92 -0.65 3.57
N TYR A 350 -3.16 -0.84 4.05
CA TYR A 350 -3.52 -1.97 4.91
C TYR A 350 -3.61 -3.30 4.16
N GLY A 351 -2.91 -4.32 4.67
CA GLY A 351 -2.95 -5.71 4.17
C GLY A 351 -2.32 -5.97 2.79
N HIS A 352 -1.87 -4.94 2.07
CA HIS A 352 -1.28 -5.04 0.73
C HIS A 352 -0.46 -3.80 0.39
N ALA A 353 0.66 -3.92 -0.35
CA ALA A 353 1.47 -2.78 -0.82
C ALA A 353 2.27 -3.15 -2.09
N ARG A 354 1.90 -2.64 -3.27
CA ARG A 354 2.51 -2.98 -4.58
C ARG A 354 3.44 -1.88 -5.08
N VAL A 355 4.53 -2.23 -5.78
CA VAL A 355 5.36 -1.29 -6.54
C VAL A 355 5.83 -1.90 -7.86
N ALA A 356 5.76 -1.15 -8.96
CA ALA A 356 6.24 -1.59 -10.27
C ALA A 356 7.23 -0.56 -10.83
N ALA A 357 8.33 -1.01 -11.42
CA ALA A 357 9.35 -0.13 -11.98
C ALA A 357 10.22 -0.84 -13.02
N HIS A 358 10.72 -0.07 -13.99
CA HIS A 358 11.73 -0.52 -14.95
C HIS A 358 13.13 -0.32 -14.38
N LEU A 359 13.65 -1.35 -13.72
CA LEU A 359 14.96 -1.31 -13.06
C LEU A 359 16.12 -1.66 -13.99
N ALA A 360 17.15 -0.81 -14.00
CA ALA A 360 18.36 -0.96 -14.83
C ALA A 360 19.47 -1.84 -14.18
N PRO A 361 20.49 -2.30 -14.94
CA PRO A 361 21.93 -2.22 -14.57
C PRO A 361 22.56 -2.84 -13.29
N GLY A 362 21.87 -3.35 -12.26
CA GLY A 362 22.60 -3.91 -11.08
C GLY A 362 21.81 -4.31 -9.83
N ASP A 363 22.47 -4.23 -8.66
CA ASP A 363 22.04 -4.77 -7.35
C ASP A 363 21.17 -3.78 -6.54
N TYR A 364 19.90 -4.15 -6.36
CA TYR A 364 18.91 -3.37 -5.61
C TYR A 364 18.73 -3.83 -4.16
N THR A 365 17.82 -3.17 -3.46
CA THR A 365 17.25 -3.57 -2.19
C THR A 365 15.78 -3.21 -2.16
N VAL A 366 14.94 -4.22 -1.97
CA VAL A 366 13.54 -4.01 -1.60
C VAL A 366 13.45 -3.99 -0.08
N VAL A 367 12.81 -2.94 0.46
CA VAL A 367 12.51 -2.71 1.87
C VAL A 367 11.01 -2.87 2.06
N LEU A 368 10.58 -3.87 2.83
CA LEU A 368 9.22 -3.95 3.37
C LEU A 368 9.19 -3.31 4.75
N SER A 369 8.23 -2.43 5.00
CA SER A 369 8.05 -1.76 6.29
C SER A 369 6.59 -1.69 6.70
N ALA A 370 6.35 -1.68 8.02
CA ALA A 370 5.04 -1.32 8.59
C ALA A 370 5.05 0.15 9.05
N PHE A 371 3.87 0.75 9.16
CA PHE A 371 3.72 2.14 9.59
C PHE A 371 4.26 2.34 11.03
N GLU A 372 3.84 1.48 11.97
CA GLU A 372 4.23 1.56 13.38
C GLU A 372 4.99 0.31 13.91
N PRO A 373 5.84 0.42 14.96
CA PRO A 373 6.72 -0.68 15.41
C PRO A 373 6.05 -1.81 16.20
N ASP A 374 4.78 -1.64 16.54
CA ASP A 374 3.89 -2.60 17.18
C ASP A 374 2.99 -3.35 16.18
N GLN A 375 2.92 -2.91 14.92
CA GLN A 375 2.24 -3.62 13.84
C GLN A 375 3.02 -4.88 13.43
N THR A 376 2.85 -5.95 14.21
CA THR A 376 3.51 -7.25 14.03
C THR A 376 2.58 -8.28 13.41
N GLY A 377 3.12 -9.14 12.54
CA GLY A 377 2.39 -10.24 11.91
C GLY A 377 3.13 -10.86 10.74
N LYS A 378 2.55 -11.91 10.15
CA LYS A 378 3.12 -12.60 8.99
C LYS A 378 3.00 -11.72 7.74
N PHE A 379 3.91 -11.90 6.79
CA PHE A 379 3.82 -11.35 5.46
C PHE A 379 4.36 -12.33 4.43
N THR A 380 3.87 -12.24 3.21
CA THR A 380 4.53 -12.76 2.00
C THR A 380 5.20 -11.61 1.26
N LEU A 381 6.27 -11.89 0.54
CA LEU A 381 7.00 -10.96 -0.29
C LEU A 381 7.34 -11.68 -1.60
N LYS A 382 6.48 -11.48 -2.58
CA LYS A 382 6.65 -11.99 -3.94
C LYS A 382 7.46 -10.96 -4.74
N VAL A 383 8.26 -11.45 -5.68
CA VAL A 383 8.99 -10.65 -6.66
C VAL A 383 8.85 -11.34 -8.01
N GLU A 384 8.63 -10.57 -9.06
CA GLU A 384 8.33 -11.04 -10.40
C GLU A 384 9.24 -10.34 -11.41
N SER A 385 9.75 -11.09 -12.39
CA SER A 385 10.60 -10.54 -13.44
C SER A 385 10.52 -11.32 -14.76
N PRO A 386 10.53 -10.64 -15.93
CA PRO A 386 10.84 -11.26 -17.22
C PRO A 386 12.29 -11.79 -17.31
N SER A 387 13.21 -11.28 -16.49
CA SER A 387 14.63 -11.67 -16.43
C SER A 387 14.95 -12.55 -15.22
N GLN A 388 15.99 -13.38 -15.32
CA GLN A 388 16.40 -14.24 -14.20
C GLN A 388 17.00 -13.41 -13.07
N PHE A 389 16.56 -13.66 -11.84
CA PHE A 389 17.08 -13.00 -10.64
C PHE A 389 17.25 -13.98 -9.46
N GLU A 390 17.96 -13.51 -8.44
CA GLU A 390 18.19 -14.21 -7.17
C GLU A 390 17.79 -13.32 -6.00
N ILE A 391 16.78 -13.74 -5.23
CA ILE A 391 16.32 -13.08 -4.02
C ILE A 391 17.07 -13.60 -2.79
N LYS A 392 17.66 -12.71 -1.98
CA LYS A 392 18.38 -13.10 -0.74
C LYS A 392 18.18 -12.12 0.41
N ALA A 393 17.68 -12.64 1.53
CA ALA A 393 17.60 -11.94 2.82
C ALA A 393 19.00 -11.52 3.31
N ILE A 394 19.21 -10.23 3.57
CA ILE A 394 20.53 -9.75 4.03
C ILE A 394 20.65 -9.86 5.56
N PRO A 395 21.68 -10.57 6.08
CA PRO A 395 21.82 -10.86 7.50
C PRO A 395 21.80 -9.61 8.38
N GLN A 396 21.30 -9.76 9.60
CA GLN A 396 21.32 -8.68 10.61
C GLN A 396 22.73 -8.15 10.81
N GLU A 397 22.86 -6.88 11.16
CA GLU A 397 24.14 -6.33 11.61
C GLU A 397 24.64 -7.16 12.81
N GLY A 398 25.89 -7.64 12.73
CA GLY A 398 26.43 -8.58 13.72
C GLY A 398 26.07 -10.05 13.51
N ALA A 399 25.34 -10.43 12.45
CA ALA A 399 25.04 -11.84 12.19
C ALA A 399 26.34 -12.66 12.00
N GLY A 400 26.41 -13.81 12.70
CA GLY A 400 27.60 -14.65 12.76
C GLY A 400 28.73 -14.13 13.65
N MET A 401 28.56 -12.96 14.30
CA MET A 401 29.58 -12.34 15.17
C MET A 401 29.13 -12.30 16.63
N TYR A 402 30.11 -12.30 17.53
CA TYR A 402 29.92 -12.03 18.95
C TYR A 402 29.59 -10.54 19.16
N VAL A 403 28.62 -10.27 20.03
CA VAL A 403 28.11 -8.91 20.26
C VAL A 403 28.38 -8.49 21.71
N LYS A 404 29.14 -7.41 21.89
CA LYS A 404 29.31 -6.74 23.19
C LYS A 404 28.65 -5.37 23.15
N THR A 405 27.65 -5.14 23.99
CA THR A 405 27.02 -3.82 24.14
C THR A 405 27.49 -3.17 25.43
N VAL A 406 27.98 -1.93 25.34
CA VAL A 406 28.22 -1.04 26.49
C VAL A 406 27.32 0.17 26.41
N ARG A 407 27.01 0.77 27.55
CA ARG A 407 26.25 2.02 27.66
C ARG A 407 27.16 3.12 28.21
N GLY A 408 26.86 4.35 27.87
CA GLY A 408 27.60 5.53 28.32
C GLY A 408 26.77 6.79 28.17
N GLU A 409 27.37 7.90 28.53
CA GLU A 409 26.81 9.23 28.35
C GLU A 409 27.95 10.23 28.18
N TRP A 410 27.68 11.30 27.42
CA TRP A 410 28.44 12.52 27.55
C TRP A 410 27.75 13.36 28.62
N ASP A 411 28.50 13.77 29.63
CA ASP A 411 28.07 14.62 30.74
C ASP A 411 28.70 16.03 30.64
N SER A 412 28.50 16.88 31.65
CA SER A 412 29.06 18.23 31.66
C SER A 412 30.60 18.31 31.62
N THR A 413 31.31 17.20 31.88
CA THR A 413 32.78 17.14 31.87
C THR A 413 33.32 16.53 30.57
N THR A 414 32.61 15.55 30.02
CA THR A 414 33.00 14.73 28.87
C THR A 414 32.34 15.13 27.54
N ALA A 415 31.31 15.97 27.55
CA ALA A 415 30.70 16.57 26.36
C ALA A 415 31.59 17.66 25.73
N VAL A 416 32.79 17.28 25.27
CA VAL A 416 33.81 18.22 24.76
C VAL A 416 33.79 18.39 23.23
N GLY A 417 32.91 17.67 22.53
CA GLY A 417 32.73 17.79 21.09
C GLY A 417 33.83 17.12 20.26
N GLY A 418 33.91 17.52 18.98
CA GLY A 418 34.81 16.90 18.00
C GLY A 418 36.29 17.32 18.08
N PRO A 419 37.16 16.75 17.23
CA PRO A 419 38.61 16.98 17.27
C PRO A 419 39.06 18.44 17.21
N SER A 420 38.29 19.31 16.56
CA SER A 420 38.54 20.76 16.45
C SER A 420 38.52 21.51 17.79
N GLN A 421 37.94 20.93 18.84
CA GLN A 421 37.81 21.55 20.17
C GLN A 421 39.08 21.43 21.03
N ASN A 422 40.17 20.82 20.52
CA ASN A 422 41.45 20.56 21.20
C ASN A 422 41.38 19.77 22.53
N ARG A 423 40.19 19.44 23.02
CA ARG A 423 39.93 18.67 24.25
C ARG A 423 39.50 17.23 24.00
N TYR A 424 39.57 16.75 22.74
CA TYR A 424 38.95 15.50 22.29
C TYR A 424 39.19 14.25 23.17
N HIS A 425 40.35 14.16 23.81
CA HIS A 425 40.73 13.10 24.76
C HIS A 425 39.94 13.08 26.08
N HIS A 426 39.14 14.12 26.36
CA HIS A 426 38.17 14.16 27.47
C HIS A 426 36.79 13.59 27.09
N ASN A 427 36.52 13.24 25.82
CA ASN A 427 35.36 12.42 25.50
C ASN A 427 35.48 11.05 26.22
N PRO A 428 34.39 10.31 26.45
CA PRO A 428 34.46 8.97 27.03
C PRO A 428 35.36 8.06 26.16
N VAL A 429 36.35 7.40 26.76
CA VAL A 429 37.27 6.50 26.05
C VAL A 429 37.01 5.06 26.50
N TYR A 430 36.66 4.18 25.56
CA TYR A 430 36.51 2.75 25.84
C TYR A 430 37.75 1.99 25.38
N GLU A 431 38.42 1.27 26.27
CA GLU A 431 39.42 0.30 25.89
C GLU A 431 38.75 -0.97 25.34
N VAL A 432 39.15 -1.37 24.14
CA VAL A 432 38.72 -2.58 23.45
C VAL A 432 39.89 -3.53 23.35
N THR A 433 39.79 -4.70 23.96
CA THR A 433 40.81 -5.76 23.88
C THR A 433 40.37 -6.83 22.88
N ILE A 434 41.08 -6.93 21.77
CA ILE A 434 40.86 -7.94 20.72
C ILE A 434 41.86 -9.10 20.97
N PRO A 435 41.39 -10.31 21.33
CA PRO A 435 42.29 -11.39 21.77
C PRO A 435 43.03 -12.08 20.62
N CYS A 436 42.44 -12.14 19.43
CA CYS A 436 43.03 -12.74 18.24
C CYS A 436 42.56 -12.03 16.96
N ALA A 437 43.31 -12.21 15.86
CA ALA A 437 43.04 -11.54 14.59
C ALA A 437 41.63 -11.89 14.09
N SER A 438 40.79 -10.88 13.86
CA SER A 438 39.35 -11.07 13.67
C SER A 438 38.70 -9.92 12.91
N GLU A 439 37.51 -10.15 12.36
CA GLU A 439 36.64 -9.04 11.96
C GLU A 439 36.19 -8.24 13.19
N PHE A 440 36.21 -6.92 13.06
CA PHE A 440 35.71 -5.96 14.03
C PHE A 440 34.79 -4.96 13.32
N GLY A 441 33.69 -4.60 13.96
CA GLY A 441 32.88 -3.43 13.62
C GLY A 441 32.23 -2.86 14.89
N ALA A 442 31.77 -1.62 14.86
CA ALA A 442 31.11 -1.02 16.02
C ALA A 442 30.09 0.05 15.63
N ARG A 443 28.93 0.07 16.28
CA ARG A 443 27.89 1.09 16.08
C ARG A 443 27.65 1.91 17.36
N LEU A 444 27.61 3.23 17.23
CA LEU A 444 27.19 4.18 18.25
C LEU A 444 25.73 4.60 18.01
N GLN A 445 24.89 4.52 19.04
CA GLN A 445 23.48 4.94 18.99
C GLN A 445 23.09 5.71 20.24
N LEU A 446 22.35 6.80 20.07
CA LEU A 446 21.71 7.49 21.19
C LEU A 446 20.61 6.60 21.81
N LEU A 447 20.40 6.72 23.13
CA LEU A 447 19.35 6.00 23.85
C LEU A 447 17.99 6.73 23.82
N ALA A 448 18.02 8.05 23.63
CA ALA A 448 16.85 8.90 23.43
C ALA A 448 16.98 9.63 22.08
N ARG A 449 15.85 10.04 21.49
CA ARG A 449 15.85 10.83 20.25
C ARG A 449 16.31 12.25 20.55
N ALA A 450 17.42 12.67 19.93
CA ALA A 450 17.92 14.05 20.00
C ALA A 450 18.20 14.56 18.58
N PRO A 451 17.20 15.19 17.91
CA PRO A 451 17.36 15.71 16.55
C PRO A 451 18.50 16.74 16.48
N GLY A 452 19.28 16.75 15.40
CA GLY A 452 20.42 17.66 15.23
C GLY A 452 21.65 17.35 16.08
N VAL A 453 21.65 16.28 16.89
CA VAL A 453 22.86 15.82 17.59
C VAL A 453 23.70 14.96 16.66
N SER A 454 24.59 15.59 15.91
CA SER A 454 25.54 14.87 15.06
C SER A 454 26.61 14.17 15.89
N THR A 455 26.79 12.87 15.68
CA THR A 455 27.70 11.99 16.42
C THR A 455 28.78 11.39 15.51
N ASN A 456 29.88 10.93 16.11
CA ASN A 456 30.92 10.16 15.46
C ASN A 456 31.47 9.08 16.41
N LEU A 457 31.87 7.94 15.85
CA LEU A 457 32.60 6.90 16.55
C LEU A 457 33.97 6.71 15.89
N SER A 458 35.05 6.90 16.65
CA SER A 458 36.43 6.77 16.15
C SER A 458 37.25 5.76 16.95
N LEU A 459 38.12 5.03 16.26
CA LEU A 459 38.95 3.94 16.79
C LEU A 459 40.44 4.28 16.62
N PHE A 460 41.21 4.20 17.70
CA PHE A 460 42.62 4.55 17.80
C PHE A 460 43.44 3.38 18.35
N PRO A 461 44.75 3.27 18.08
CA PRO A 461 45.60 2.30 18.76
C PRO A 461 45.80 2.73 20.22
N SER A 462 45.88 1.77 21.15
CA SER A 462 46.18 2.07 22.56
C SER A 462 47.51 2.80 22.77
N SER A 463 48.45 2.64 21.84
CA SER A 463 49.74 3.35 21.80
C SER A 463 49.65 4.82 21.38
N SER A 464 48.47 5.35 21.03
CA SER A 464 48.23 6.77 20.78
C SER A 464 47.31 7.35 21.86
N PRO A 465 47.80 7.59 23.09
CA PRO A 465 47.01 8.19 24.17
C PRO A 465 46.56 9.62 23.84
N THR A 466 47.26 10.31 22.92
CA THR A 466 46.88 11.63 22.38
C THR A 466 45.77 11.59 21.33
N LEU A 467 45.30 10.39 20.94
CA LEU A 467 44.24 10.17 19.93
C LEU A 467 44.51 10.86 18.58
N GLN A 468 45.78 10.95 18.17
CA GLN A 468 46.16 11.65 16.93
C GLN A 468 46.09 10.73 15.69
N ARG A 469 46.28 9.42 15.86
CA ARG A 469 46.27 8.45 14.74
C ARG A 469 45.01 7.60 14.75
N CYS A 470 43.95 8.09 14.11
CA CYS A 470 42.73 7.31 13.89
C CYS A 470 43.00 6.13 12.93
N ILE A 471 42.55 4.92 13.29
CA ILE A 471 42.60 3.71 12.46
C ILE A 471 41.34 3.60 11.61
N ALA A 472 40.18 3.88 12.21
CA ALA A 472 38.87 3.79 11.60
C ALA A 472 37.93 4.78 12.28
N SER A 473 37.06 5.42 11.53
CA SER A 473 35.94 6.20 12.08
C SER A 473 34.67 5.87 11.32
N SER A 474 33.53 6.33 11.85
CA SER A 474 32.24 6.27 11.18
C SER A 474 32.05 7.34 10.09
N GLY A 475 33.14 7.81 9.46
CA GLY A 475 33.12 8.88 8.48
C GLY A 475 32.96 10.28 9.09
N PRO A 476 32.23 11.21 8.43
CA PRO A 476 31.85 12.50 8.99
C PRO A 476 31.01 12.40 10.28
N TYR A 477 30.71 13.54 10.89
CA TYR A 477 29.66 13.60 11.92
C TYR A 477 28.29 13.51 11.27
N SER A 478 27.40 12.69 11.84
CA SER A 478 26.02 12.52 11.34
C SER A 478 25.04 12.42 12.50
N ASP A 479 23.88 13.06 12.37
CA ASP A 479 22.74 12.96 13.29
C ASP A 479 21.78 11.80 12.94
N ALA A 480 22.29 10.83 12.17
CA ALA A 480 21.59 9.62 11.74
C ALA A 480 20.78 8.96 12.86
N LEU A 481 19.50 8.70 12.59
CA LEU A 481 18.56 8.13 13.57
C LEU A 481 18.86 6.64 13.86
N SER A 482 19.46 5.94 12.90
CA SER A 482 20.01 4.59 13.07
C SER A 482 21.38 4.59 13.79
N GLY A 483 21.96 5.77 14.06
CA GLY A 483 23.28 5.95 14.64
C GLY A 483 24.41 5.67 13.66
N VAL A 484 25.63 6.04 14.04
CA VAL A 484 26.82 5.95 13.18
C VAL A 484 27.63 4.68 13.45
N ASP A 485 28.23 4.09 12.42
CA ASP A 485 28.99 2.84 12.54
C ASP A 485 30.36 2.86 11.87
N ILE A 486 31.30 2.15 12.49
CA ILE A 486 32.59 1.77 11.92
C ILE A 486 32.37 0.46 11.15
N ALA A 487 32.45 0.56 9.82
CA ALA A 487 32.33 -0.57 8.91
C ALA A 487 33.29 -1.72 9.25
N LYS A 488 32.86 -2.95 8.98
CA LYS A 488 33.62 -4.17 9.27
C LYS A 488 35.04 -4.11 8.68
N ARG A 489 36.02 -4.58 9.44
CA ARG A 489 37.40 -4.73 9.00
C ARG A 489 38.16 -5.80 9.79
N GLY A 490 39.16 -6.39 9.17
CA GLY A 490 40.15 -7.20 9.88
C GLY A 490 40.98 -6.34 10.83
N MET A 491 41.09 -6.77 12.08
CA MET A 491 41.92 -6.14 13.11
C MET A 491 42.93 -7.14 13.66
N SER A 492 44.14 -6.68 13.94
CA SER A 492 45.16 -7.47 14.66
C SER A 492 44.82 -7.60 16.15
N PRO A 493 45.34 -8.65 16.83
CA PRO A 493 45.21 -8.75 18.29
C PRO A 493 45.82 -7.52 18.97
N GLY A 494 45.24 -7.10 20.09
CA GLY A 494 45.75 -5.98 20.88
C GLY A 494 44.67 -5.10 21.50
N LYS A 495 45.12 -3.99 22.11
CA LYS A 495 44.27 -2.99 22.75
C LYS A 495 44.07 -1.77 21.85
N TYR A 496 42.84 -1.28 21.80
CA TYR A 496 42.41 -0.11 21.02
C TYR A 496 41.55 0.82 21.86
N TYR A 497 41.52 2.10 21.52
CA TYR A 497 40.64 3.09 22.14
C TYR A 497 39.49 3.42 21.20
N LEU A 498 38.27 3.22 21.66
CA LEU A 498 37.03 3.50 20.94
C LEU A 498 36.35 4.72 21.59
N VAL A 499 36.22 5.79 20.84
CA VAL A 499 35.87 7.13 21.34
C VAL A 499 34.59 7.61 20.65
N PRO A 500 33.43 7.56 21.34
CA PRO A 500 32.21 8.25 20.91
C PRO A 500 32.34 9.77 21.16
N SER A 501 31.92 10.58 20.20
CA SER A 501 31.90 12.05 20.33
C SER A 501 30.70 12.67 19.64
N THR A 502 30.32 13.87 20.07
CA THR A 502 29.37 14.77 19.40
C THR A 502 30.14 15.81 18.56
N TYR A 503 29.49 16.44 17.57
CA TYR A 503 30.15 17.50 16.78
C TYR A 503 30.41 18.74 17.64
N HIS A 504 29.36 19.24 18.31
CA HIS A 504 29.42 20.36 19.25
C HIS A 504 29.77 19.89 20.68
N ALA A 505 30.47 20.76 21.42
CA ALA A 505 30.65 20.62 22.86
C ALA A 505 29.35 21.00 23.61
N GLY A 506 29.24 20.61 24.88
CA GLY A 506 28.08 20.86 25.75
C GLY A 506 26.88 19.95 25.51
N VAL A 507 26.93 19.05 24.52
CA VAL A 507 25.83 18.13 24.21
C VAL A 507 25.82 16.95 25.19
N VAL A 508 25.00 17.06 26.23
CA VAL A 508 24.76 15.99 27.22
C VAL A 508 23.75 15.00 26.68
N ALA A 509 24.16 13.75 26.45
CA ALA A 509 23.28 12.71 25.92
C ALA A 509 23.75 11.30 26.31
N ARG A 510 22.80 10.38 26.50
CA ARG A 510 23.07 8.97 26.80
C ARG A 510 23.11 8.13 25.53
N PHE A 511 24.08 7.23 25.42
CA PHE A 511 24.32 6.40 24.24
C PHE A 511 24.60 4.94 24.59
N ARG A 512 24.65 4.11 23.56
CA ARG A 512 25.20 2.76 23.58
C ARG A 512 26.18 2.56 22.44
N ILE A 513 27.23 1.79 22.71
CA ILE A 513 28.12 1.26 21.68
C ILE A 513 27.84 -0.24 21.59
N VAL A 514 27.58 -0.72 20.37
CA VAL A 514 27.44 -2.14 20.06
C VAL A 514 28.68 -2.53 19.25
N VAL A 515 29.56 -3.32 19.87
CA VAL A 515 30.75 -3.87 19.22
C VAL A 515 30.43 -5.27 18.69
N TYR A 516 30.87 -5.53 17.47
CA TYR A 516 30.76 -6.79 16.77
C TYR A 516 32.16 -7.37 16.55
N SER A 517 32.35 -8.65 16.85
CA SER A 517 33.63 -9.33 16.65
C SER A 517 33.46 -10.74 16.08
N GLY A 518 34.33 -11.14 15.17
CA GLY A 518 34.42 -12.52 14.68
C GLY A 518 34.85 -13.54 15.76
N VAL A 519 35.29 -13.11 16.95
CA VAL A 519 35.84 -13.98 18.00
C VAL A 519 35.22 -13.71 19.36
N SER A 520 35.19 -14.74 20.21
CA SER A 520 34.72 -14.62 21.60
C SER A 520 35.80 -13.95 22.47
N GLY A 521 35.41 -13.50 23.67
CA GLY A 521 36.35 -12.90 24.62
C GLY A 521 36.76 -11.46 24.31
N ILE A 522 36.08 -10.75 23.38
CA ILE A 522 36.29 -9.32 23.21
C ILE A 522 35.81 -8.55 24.46
N GLU A 523 36.73 -7.80 25.06
CA GLU A 523 36.44 -6.95 26.21
C GLU A 523 36.29 -5.50 25.76
N VAL A 524 35.34 -4.79 26.38
CA VAL A 524 35.07 -3.37 26.15
C VAL A 524 34.82 -2.73 27.51
N VAL A 525 35.73 -1.88 27.96
CA VAL A 525 35.73 -1.30 29.31
C VAL A 525 35.88 0.21 29.20
N LEU A 526 35.09 0.98 29.94
CA LEU A 526 35.29 2.43 30.05
C LEU A 526 36.63 2.68 30.76
N ARG A 527 37.53 3.42 30.13
CA ARG A 527 38.79 3.83 30.75
C ARG A 527 38.47 4.82 31.85
N SER A 528 38.73 4.45 33.10
CA SER A 528 38.79 5.39 34.22
C SER A 528 39.72 6.54 33.85
N GLY A 529 39.30 7.78 34.07
CA GLY A 529 40.18 8.94 33.88
C GLY A 529 41.46 8.72 34.68
N GLY A 530 42.59 8.72 33.99
CA GLY A 530 43.88 8.83 34.66
C GLY A 530 44.14 10.31 34.89
N ASP A 531 44.42 10.66 36.14
CA ASP A 531 44.99 11.97 36.53
C ASP A 531 46.30 12.25 35.77
#